data_AF-A0A1F8A102-F1
#
_entry.id   AF-A0A1F8A102-F1
#
_cell.length_a   1.000
_cell.length_b   1.000
_cell.length_c   1.000
_cell.angle_alpha   90.00
_cell.angle_beta   90.00
_cell.angle_gamma   90.00
#
_symmetry.space_group_name_H-M   'P 1'
#
loop_
_entity.id
_entity.type
_entity.pdbx_description
1 polymer ?
#
loop_
_entity_poly.entity_id
_entity_poly.type
_entity_poly.pdbx_seq_one_letter_code
_entity_poly.pdbx_strand_id
1 'polypeptide(L)'
;MTITTWEQKEASSDCSSDSTRVDLTSQYSSQLVGQLLRRLLEKLASGGFRSVEVTIAFCKRAAIAQQITCCLAEMFFDKAPARAKQLKETFARTRAGPLYGLPIRIKESFNVPGAPTTLGFVGFLDRAPASTSSAWVEILNNSGAVLYVKTNVPQVLMTPDPHNNVFGRVLSPHGRSLTAGGSSGGEEALVAMRGSTLGVGTDIAGSIRMPALCCGAFGFKPTACHIS
;
A
#
# COMPACT_ATOMS: atom_id res chain seq x y z
N MET A 1 -3.53 -4.37 -14.12
CA MET A 1 -2.71 -4.72 -12.95
C MET A 1 -1.55 -3.75 -12.86
N THR A 2 -1.33 -3.04 -11.76
CA THR A 2 -0.57 -1.77 -11.80
C THR A 2 0.16 -1.43 -10.51
N ILE A 3 1.27 -0.70 -10.67
CA ILE A 3 2.05 0.03 -9.67
C ILE A 3 1.55 1.49 -9.55
N THR A 4 1.32 1.98 -8.31
CA THR A 4 0.83 3.35 -8.06
C THR A 4 1.75 4.20 -7.17
N THR A 5 1.94 5.50 -7.48
CA THR A 5 2.84 6.50 -6.80
C THR A 5 2.13 7.89 -6.59
N TRP A 6 2.71 8.98 -6.05
CA TRP A 6 1.99 10.24 -5.63
C TRP A 6 2.53 11.57 -6.23
N GLU A 7 1.72 12.66 -6.38
CA GLU A 7 2.13 14.10 -6.51
C GLU A 7 0.96 15.12 -6.27
N GLN A 8 1.13 16.17 -5.41
CA GLN A 8 0.28 17.39 -5.43
C GLN A 8 0.90 18.66 -4.74
N LYS A 9 0.38 19.85 -5.15
CA LYS A 9 0.87 21.25 -4.97
C LYS A 9 0.79 21.82 -3.53
N GLU A 10 1.76 22.69 -3.15
CA GLU A 10 2.10 23.09 -1.77
C GLU A 10 1.18 24.07 -1.03
N ALA A 11 1.19 23.95 0.31
CA ALA A 11 1.15 25.05 1.29
C ALA A 11 2.14 24.74 2.43
N SER A 12 2.93 25.74 2.86
CA SER A 12 4.09 25.59 3.74
C SER A 12 3.77 25.75 5.24
N SER A 13 4.47 25.03 6.11
CA SER A 13 4.98 25.52 7.40
C SER A 13 5.83 24.47 8.14
N ASP A 14 6.84 24.98 8.83
CA ASP A 14 8.01 24.31 9.40
C ASP A 14 7.82 24.07 10.91
N CYS A 15 8.35 22.96 11.47
CA CYS A 15 8.67 22.88 12.91
C CYS A 15 9.52 21.65 13.25
N SER A 16 10.69 21.88 13.86
CA SER A 16 11.71 20.91 14.23
C SER A 16 11.70 20.61 15.74
N SER A 17 12.09 19.36 16.09
CA SER A 17 12.78 18.88 17.31
C SER A 17 12.20 17.62 18.00
N ASP A 18 12.51 16.42 17.46
CA ASP A 18 12.66 15.16 18.23
C ASP A 18 13.51 14.15 17.40
N SER A 19 14.81 14.04 17.69
CA SER A 19 15.84 13.60 16.72
C SER A 19 16.23 12.11 16.74
N THR A 20 15.43 11.21 17.34
CA THR A 20 15.71 9.75 17.30
C THR A 20 14.59 8.88 16.75
N ARG A 21 13.45 9.47 16.36
CA ARG A 21 12.42 8.76 15.58
C ARG A 21 12.61 9.11 14.12
N VAL A 22 12.90 8.12 13.29
CA VAL A 22 13.01 8.33 11.84
C VAL A 22 11.62 8.75 11.34
N ASP A 23 11.42 10.05 11.15
CA ASP A 23 10.16 10.58 10.65
C ASP A 23 10.14 10.49 9.11
N LEU A 24 10.27 9.25 8.63
CA LEU A 24 10.24 8.91 7.21
C LEU A 24 8.96 9.37 6.55
N THR A 25 7.89 9.52 7.34
CA THR A 25 6.55 9.80 6.84
C THR A 25 6.08 11.25 6.92
N SER A 26 6.75 12.11 7.67
CA SER A 26 6.51 13.56 7.61
C SER A 26 7.39 14.25 6.57
N GLN A 27 8.64 13.79 6.39
CA GLN A 27 9.65 14.42 5.52
C GLN A 27 9.45 14.18 4.01
N TYR A 28 8.28 13.69 3.58
CA TYR A 28 7.92 13.63 2.16
C TYR A 28 7.69 15.06 1.61
N SER A 29 8.76 15.72 1.18
CA SER A 29 8.68 16.89 0.31
C SER A 29 8.23 16.47 -1.10
N SER A 30 7.37 17.29 -1.71
CA SER A 30 6.64 17.06 -2.96
C SER A 30 7.52 16.87 -4.21
N GLN A 31 8.78 17.31 -4.20
CA GLN A 31 9.62 17.37 -5.40
C GLN A 31 10.39 16.07 -5.74
N LEU A 32 10.21 14.97 -4.98
CA LEU A 32 11.16 13.85 -5.03
C LEU A 32 10.56 12.45 -5.08
N VAL A 33 9.30 12.22 -5.44
CA VAL A 33 8.63 10.91 -5.19
C VAL A 33 9.31 9.69 -5.86
N GLY A 34 9.68 9.79 -7.14
CA GLY A 34 10.46 8.73 -7.81
C GLY A 34 11.89 8.61 -7.27
N GLN A 35 12.49 9.75 -6.89
CA GLN A 35 13.77 9.77 -6.17
C GLN A 35 13.65 9.20 -4.76
N LEU A 36 12.47 9.24 -4.14
CA LEU A 36 12.24 8.88 -2.75
C LEU A 36 12.01 7.38 -2.60
N LEU A 37 11.24 6.75 -3.49
CA LEU A 37 11.19 5.28 -3.54
C LEU A 37 12.59 4.71 -3.81
N ARG A 38 13.30 5.30 -4.78
CA ARG A 38 14.67 4.89 -5.10
C ARG A 38 15.62 5.11 -3.92
N ARG A 39 15.61 6.28 -3.28
CA ARG A 39 16.43 6.58 -2.08
C ARG A 39 16.08 5.67 -0.91
N LEU A 40 14.80 5.35 -0.72
CA LEU A 40 14.37 4.42 0.33
C LEU A 40 14.93 3.03 0.08
N LEU A 41 14.83 2.52 -1.15
CA LEU A 41 15.43 1.24 -1.54
C LEU A 41 16.96 1.26 -1.41
N GLU A 42 17.63 2.33 -1.83
CA GLU A 42 19.09 2.52 -1.68
C GLU A 42 19.51 2.52 -0.20
N LYS A 43 18.74 3.19 0.68
CA LYS A 43 18.99 3.20 2.13
C LYS A 43 18.70 1.86 2.78
N LEU A 44 17.67 1.14 2.36
CA LEU A 44 17.39 -0.23 2.81
C LEU A 44 18.50 -1.20 2.37
N ALA A 45 18.94 -1.12 1.11
CA ALA A 45 19.99 -1.99 0.54
C ALA A 45 21.38 -1.71 1.15
N SER A 46 21.72 -0.45 1.37
CA SER A 46 22.99 -0.06 2.03
C SER A 46 23.00 -0.33 3.54
N GLY A 47 21.83 -0.60 4.15
CA GLY A 47 21.66 -0.75 5.60
C GLY A 47 21.59 0.58 6.37
N GLY A 48 21.46 1.71 5.66
CA GLY A 48 21.25 3.03 6.27
C GLY A 48 19.90 3.16 6.97
N PHE A 49 18.89 2.38 6.56
CA PHE A 49 17.65 2.17 7.32
C PHE A 49 17.43 0.69 7.60
N ARG A 50 16.92 0.38 8.79
CA ARG A 50 16.49 -0.99 9.11
C ARG A 50 15.09 -1.23 8.59
N SER A 51 14.91 -2.29 7.82
CA SER A 51 13.61 -2.73 7.28
C SER A 51 12.49 -2.69 8.33
N VAL A 52 12.75 -3.24 9.53
CA VAL A 52 11.78 -3.25 10.65
C VAL A 52 11.33 -1.85 11.07
N GLU A 53 12.25 -0.88 11.14
CA GLU A 53 11.94 0.50 11.54
C GLU A 53 11.10 1.20 10.47
N VAL A 54 11.46 0.98 9.20
CA VAL A 54 10.69 1.46 8.05
C VAL A 54 9.28 0.85 8.10
N THR A 55 9.14 -0.46 8.21
CA THR A 55 7.83 -1.13 8.30
C THR A 55 6.98 -0.58 9.44
N ILE A 56 7.54 -0.41 10.64
CA ILE A 56 6.79 0.16 11.78
C ILE A 56 6.32 1.59 11.49
N ALA A 57 7.15 2.42 10.85
CA ALA A 57 6.76 3.77 10.47
C ALA A 57 5.57 3.77 9.50
N PHE A 58 5.60 2.90 8.47
CA PHE A 58 4.50 2.74 7.53
C PHE A 58 3.23 2.18 8.20
N CYS A 59 3.35 1.21 9.12
CA CYS A 59 2.20 0.71 9.89
C CYS A 59 1.52 1.83 10.69
N LYS A 60 2.30 2.67 11.39
CA LYS A 60 1.76 3.82 12.14
C LYS A 60 1.04 4.80 11.23
N ARG A 61 1.65 5.15 10.09
CA ARG A 61 1.03 6.08 9.14
C ARG A 61 -0.24 5.50 8.50
N ALA A 62 -0.24 4.20 8.21
CA ALA A 62 -1.41 3.49 7.71
C ALA A 62 -2.54 3.44 8.75
N ALA A 63 -2.24 3.28 10.05
CA ALA A 63 -3.23 3.36 11.11
C ALA A 63 -3.90 4.75 11.16
N ILE A 64 -3.13 5.83 10.99
CA ILE A 64 -3.67 7.20 10.88
C ILE A 64 -4.53 7.35 9.63
N ALA A 65 -4.04 6.89 8.47
CA ALA A 65 -4.79 6.92 7.21
C ALA A 65 -6.13 6.18 7.35
N GLN A 66 -6.14 5.02 8.01
CA GLN A 66 -7.35 4.24 8.24
C GLN A 66 -8.42 5.01 9.02
N GLN A 67 -8.02 5.73 10.07
CA GLN A 67 -8.96 6.52 10.89
C GLN A 67 -9.58 7.68 10.11
N ILE A 68 -8.88 8.21 9.11
CA ILE A 68 -9.31 9.37 8.33
C ILE A 68 -10.13 8.94 7.10
N THR A 69 -9.70 7.86 6.42
CA THR A 69 -10.21 7.51 5.10
C THR A 69 -10.85 6.14 5.01
N CYS A 70 -10.72 5.27 6.01
CA CYS A 70 -11.22 3.88 5.96
C CYS A 70 -10.63 3.04 4.79
N CYS A 71 -9.37 3.32 4.43
CA CYS A 71 -8.70 2.73 3.25
C CYS A 71 -8.21 1.28 3.40
N LEU A 72 -8.20 0.70 4.60
CA LEU A 72 -7.66 -0.63 4.90
C LEU A 72 -8.78 -1.66 5.11
N ALA A 73 -8.53 -2.88 4.63
CA ALA A 73 -9.38 -4.05 4.86
C ALA A 73 -8.72 -5.05 5.83
N GLU A 74 -7.40 -5.23 5.73
CA GLU A 74 -6.63 -6.14 6.60
C GLU A 74 -5.30 -5.48 6.98
N MET A 75 -4.87 -5.63 8.23
CA MET A 75 -3.65 -5.01 8.76
C MET A 75 -2.72 -6.09 9.32
N PHE A 76 -1.56 -6.26 8.69
CA PHE A 76 -0.55 -7.22 9.14
C PHE A 76 0.46 -6.57 10.10
N PHE A 77 0.00 -5.71 11.01
CA PHE A 77 0.89 -4.90 11.85
C PHE A 77 1.70 -5.72 12.86
N ASP A 78 1.25 -6.92 13.18
CA ASP A 78 1.93 -7.95 13.97
C ASP A 78 2.94 -8.74 13.13
N LYS A 79 2.55 -9.18 11.92
CA LYS A 79 3.35 -10.05 11.05
C LYS A 79 4.41 -9.31 10.25
N ALA A 80 4.13 -8.09 9.81
CA ALA A 80 5.01 -7.34 8.91
C ALA A 80 6.36 -6.98 9.56
N PRO A 81 6.43 -6.47 10.82
CA PRO A 81 7.72 -6.25 11.48
C PRO A 81 8.51 -7.55 11.72
N ALA A 82 7.82 -8.66 11.99
CA ALA A 82 8.46 -9.96 12.14
C ALA A 82 9.09 -10.43 10.82
N ARG A 83 8.36 -10.32 9.70
CA ARG A 83 8.88 -10.58 8.35
C ARG A 83 10.06 -9.68 8.02
N ALA A 84 9.96 -8.38 8.32
CA ALA A 84 11.03 -7.42 8.12
C ALA A 84 12.32 -7.78 8.88
N LYS A 85 12.19 -8.42 10.07
CA LYS A 85 13.33 -8.93 10.85
C LYS A 85 13.94 -10.17 10.21
N GLN A 86 13.11 -11.12 9.78
CA GLN A 86 13.54 -12.36 9.11
C GLN A 86 14.26 -12.11 7.78
N LEU A 87 13.88 -11.05 7.05
CA LEU A 87 14.53 -10.70 5.78
C LEU A 87 16.05 -10.52 5.92
N LYS A 88 16.54 -10.06 7.07
CA LYS A 88 17.98 -9.93 7.34
C LYS A 88 18.70 -11.29 7.38
N GLU A 89 18.00 -12.34 7.80
CA GLU A 89 18.53 -13.70 7.89
C GLU A 89 18.46 -14.42 6.53
N THR A 90 17.38 -14.17 5.76
CA THR A 90 17.14 -14.82 4.47
C THR A 90 17.90 -14.18 3.31
N PHE A 91 18.11 -12.86 3.33
CA PHE A 91 18.80 -12.13 2.27
C PHE A 91 20.16 -11.64 2.76
N ALA A 92 21.23 -12.19 2.18
CA ALA A 92 22.56 -11.60 2.32
C ALA A 92 22.56 -10.19 1.71
N ARG A 93 23.35 -9.27 2.30
CA ARG A 93 23.46 -7.87 1.87
C ARG A 93 23.80 -7.70 0.38
N THR A 94 24.36 -8.73 -0.26
CA THR A 94 24.77 -8.78 -1.68
C THR A 94 23.76 -9.46 -2.61
N ARG A 95 22.65 -10.03 -2.09
CA ARG A 95 21.61 -10.74 -2.87
C ARG A 95 20.19 -10.24 -2.56
N ALA A 96 20.07 -9.06 -1.94
CA ALA A 96 18.80 -8.42 -1.67
C ALA A 96 17.96 -8.28 -2.96
N GLY A 97 16.75 -8.85 -2.98
CA GLY A 97 15.82 -8.71 -4.11
C GLY A 97 15.48 -7.23 -4.37
N PRO A 98 14.91 -6.90 -5.55
CA PRO A 98 14.73 -5.51 -5.98
C PRO A 98 13.85 -4.65 -5.06
N LEU A 99 13.06 -5.28 -4.17
CA LEU A 99 12.16 -4.62 -3.23
C LEU A 99 12.51 -4.93 -1.77
N TYR A 100 13.76 -5.33 -1.51
CA TYR A 100 14.21 -5.76 -0.19
C TYR A 100 13.83 -4.79 0.94
N GLY A 101 13.07 -5.31 1.90
CA GLY A 101 12.66 -4.59 3.10
C GLY A 101 11.63 -3.49 2.88
N LEU A 102 11.13 -3.30 1.65
CA LEU A 102 10.16 -2.27 1.35
C LEU A 102 8.76 -2.69 1.81
N PRO A 103 8.06 -1.89 2.64
CA PRO A 103 6.65 -2.13 2.94
C PRO A 103 5.78 -1.89 1.71
N ILE A 104 5.01 -2.89 1.31
CA ILE A 104 4.13 -2.84 0.13
C ILE A 104 2.69 -3.19 0.54
N ARG A 105 1.75 -2.41 0.01
CA ARG A 105 0.30 -2.64 0.16
C ARG A 105 -0.20 -3.48 -1.02
N ILE A 106 -1.33 -4.15 -0.83
CA ILE A 106 -1.98 -4.88 -1.91
C ILE A 106 -3.50 -4.78 -1.83
N LYS A 107 -4.16 -4.70 -2.99
CA LYS A 107 -5.62 -4.64 -3.04
C LYS A 107 -6.27 -5.87 -2.39
N GLU A 108 -7.42 -5.69 -1.73
CA GLU A 108 -8.09 -6.76 -0.99
C GLU A 108 -8.40 -8.01 -1.82
N SER A 109 -8.62 -7.84 -3.13
CA SER A 109 -8.91 -8.92 -4.07
C SER A 109 -7.79 -9.93 -4.28
N PHE A 110 -6.58 -9.65 -3.80
CA PHE A 110 -5.47 -10.61 -3.87
C PHE A 110 -5.46 -11.53 -2.65
N ASN A 111 -5.29 -12.82 -2.92
CA ASN A 111 -5.20 -13.84 -1.89
C ASN A 111 -3.82 -13.81 -1.23
N VAL A 112 -3.81 -13.55 0.07
CA VAL A 112 -2.64 -13.69 0.94
C VAL A 112 -2.94 -14.85 1.88
N PRO A 113 -2.09 -15.90 1.94
CA PRO A 113 -2.37 -17.07 2.77
C PRO A 113 -2.62 -16.70 4.23
N GLY A 114 -3.70 -17.22 4.79
CA GLY A 114 -4.10 -16.93 6.17
C GLY A 114 -4.69 -15.54 6.41
N ALA A 115 -5.00 -14.78 5.36
CA ALA A 115 -5.77 -13.53 5.42
C ALA A 115 -7.10 -13.67 4.66
N PRO A 116 -8.20 -13.09 5.16
CA PRO A 116 -9.49 -13.15 4.47
C PRO A 116 -9.45 -12.38 3.13
N THR A 117 -10.22 -12.88 2.16
CA THR A 117 -10.54 -12.19 0.90
C THR A 117 -12.05 -12.25 0.68
N THR A 118 -12.71 -11.15 0.99
CA THR A 118 -14.16 -10.94 1.03
C THR A 118 -14.70 -10.22 -0.20
N LEU A 119 -13.87 -9.46 -0.92
CA LEU A 119 -14.28 -8.56 -2.00
C LEU A 119 -15.36 -7.54 -1.57
N GLY A 120 -15.40 -7.20 -0.27
CA GLY A 120 -16.46 -6.36 0.31
C GLY A 120 -17.85 -7.02 0.27
N PHE A 121 -17.93 -8.33 0.10
CA PHE A 121 -19.19 -9.07 0.02
C PHE A 121 -19.45 -9.85 1.31
N VAL A 122 -20.52 -9.49 2.02
CA VAL A 122 -20.85 -10.02 3.37
C VAL A 122 -20.95 -11.55 3.37
N GLY A 123 -21.50 -12.14 2.31
CA GLY A 123 -21.61 -13.60 2.19
C GLY A 123 -20.28 -14.34 2.11
N PHE A 124 -19.14 -13.62 1.99
CA PHE A 124 -17.80 -14.22 1.97
C PHE A 124 -17.09 -14.13 3.33
N LEU A 125 -17.71 -13.54 4.37
CA LEU A 125 -17.10 -13.41 5.69
C LEU A 125 -16.80 -14.76 6.36
N ASP A 126 -17.66 -15.75 6.14
CA ASP A 126 -17.51 -17.10 6.72
C ASP A 126 -16.61 -18.03 5.90
N ARG A 127 -16.02 -17.53 4.80
CA ARG A 127 -15.10 -18.33 3.99
C ARG A 127 -13.77 -18.47 4.72
N ALA A 128 -13.25 -19.69 4.71
CA ALA A 128 -11.87 -19.92 5.12
C ALA A 128 -10.92 -19.03 4.29
N PRO A 129 -9.92 -18.39 4.93
CA PRO A 129 -8.85 -17.70 4.22
C PRO A 129 -8.25 -18.59 3.13
N ALA A 130 -7.87 -17.98 2.00
CA ALA A 130 -7.28 -18.71 0.89
C ALA A 130 -6.02 -19.48 1.38
N SER A 131 -5.93 -20.75 1.01
CA SER A 131 -4.74 -21.58 1.29
C SER A 131 -3.61 -21.28 0.31
N THR A 132 -3.93 -20.74 -0.87
CA THR A 132 -2.98 -20.40 -1.92
C THR A 132 -2.76 -18.89 -2.02
N SER A 133 -1.55 -18.53 -2.43
CA SER A 133 -1.16 -17.15 -2.64
C SER A 133 -1.48 -16.71 -4.07
N SER A 134 -1.92 -15.47 -4.26
CA SER A 134 -1.93 -14.88 -5.61
C SER A 134 -0.50 -14.74 -6.13
N ALA A 135 -0.30 -14.90 -7.45
CA ALA A 135 1.01 -14.81 -8.08
C ALA A 135 1.78 -13.52 -7.70
N TRP A 136 1.07 -12.39 -7.59
CA TRP A 136 1.67 -11.13 -7.17
C TRP A 136 2.15 -11.09 -5.73
N VAL A 137 1.43 -11.73 -4.82
CA VAL A 137 1.88 -11.87 -3.42
C VAL A 137 3.18 -12.67 -3.38
N GLU A 138 3.30 -13.72 -4.20
CA GLU A 138 4.53 -14.52 -4.31
C GLU A 138 5.68 -13.71 -4.92
N ILE A 139 5.46 -13.02 -6.03
CA ILE A 139 6.46 -12.17 -6.70
C ILE A 139 7.00 -11.10 -5.74
N LEU A 140 6.11 -10.42 -5.01
CA LEU A 140 6.50 -9.38 -4.05
C LEU A 140 7.31 -9.97 -2.89
N ASN A 141 6.84 -11.09 -2.31
CA ASN A 141 7.55 -11.77 -1.22
C ASN A 141 8.93 -12.28 -1.65
N ASN A 142 9.04 -12.85 -2.86
CA ASN A 142 10.29 -13.33 -3.45
C ASN A 142 11.25 -12.19 -3.81
N SER A 143 10.70 -11.02 -4.14
CA SER A 143 11.47 -9.78 -4.37
C SER A 143 11.99 -9.14 -3.08
N GLY A 144 11.69 -9.73 -1.92
CA GLY A 144 12.12 -9.25 -0.61
C GLY A 144 11.22 -8.16 -0.02
N ALA A 145 10.03 -7.92 -0.57
CA ALA A 145 9.10 -6.96 -0.02
C ALA A 145 8.48 -7.43 1.30
N VAL A 146 7.94 -6.48 2.05
CA VAL A 146 7.20 -6.70 3.30
C VAL A 146 5.74 -6.31 3.07
N LEU A 147 4.87 -7.29 2.87
CA LEU A 147 3.42 -7.03 2.83
C LEU A 147 2.93 -6.66 4.23
N TYR A 148 2.27 -5.51 4.36
CA TYR A 148 1.85 -4.98 5.67
C TYR A 148 0.36 -4.64 5.78
N VAL A 149 -0.35 -4.48 4.66
CA VAL A 149 -1.81 -4.26 4.64
C VAL A 149 -2.46 -4.80 3.38
N LYS A 150 -3.75 -5.14 3.48
CA LYS A 150 -4.67 -5.20 2.33
C LYS A 150 -5.59 -3.97 2.31
N THR A 151 -5.85 -3.38 1.15
CA THR A 151 -6.64 -2.14 1.06
C THR A 151 -8.08 -2.37 0.64
N ASN A 152 -9.00 -1.61 1.21
CA ASN A 152 -10.43 -1.66 0.99
C ASN A 152 -10.84 -1.43 -0.48
N VAL A 153 -11.94 -2.09 -0.88
CA VAL A 153 -12.46 -2.16 -2.25
C VAL A 153 -13.98 -1.96 -2.25
N PRO A 154 -14.62 -1.52 -3.34
CA PRO A 154 -16.06 -1.61 -3.45
C PRO A 154 -16.53 -3.06 -3.52
N GLN A 155 -17.81 -3.27 -3.16
CA GLN A 155 -18.44 -4.57 -3.26
C GLN A 155 -18.22 -5.17 -4.65
N VAL A 156 -17.66 -6.38 -4.67
CA VAL A 156 -17.32 -7.18 -5.86
C VAL A 156 -16.48 -6.46 -6.92
N LEU A 157 -15.81 -5.35 -6.56
CA LEU A 157 -14.95 -4.53 -7.43
C LEU A 157 -15.66 -3.78 -8.55
N MET A 158 -17.01 -3.71 -8.54
CA MET A 158 -17.81 -3.30 -9.71
C MET A 158 -18.26 -1.84 -9.72
N THR A 159 -17.85 -1.01 -8.76
CA THR A 159 -18.20 0.42 -8.74
C THR A 159 -16.96 1.32 -8.73
N PRO A 160 -17.03 2.51 -9.34
CA PRO A 160 -15.98 3.53 -9.26
C PRO A 160 -16.03 4.33 -7.95
N ASP A 161 -16.70 3.79 -6.92
CA ASP A 161 -16.85 4.39 -5.60
C ASP A 161 -16.69 3.28 -4.54
N PRO A 162 -15.59 3.28 -3.77
CA PRO A 162 -15.17 2.19 -2.91
C PRO A 162 -16.02 2.12 -1.64
N HIS A 163 -17.20 1.53 -1.76
CA HIS A 163 -18.17 1.36 -0.69
C HIS A 163 -18.62 -0.09 -0.60
N ASN A 164 -18.62 -0.65 0.61
CA ASN A 164 -19.13 -1.98 0.89
C ASN A 164 -19.59 -2.10 2.36
N ASN A 165 -20.36 -3.14 2.65
CA ASN A 165 -20.93 -3.38 3.99
C ASN A 165 -19.98 -4.09 4.97
N VAL A 166 -18.81 -4.54 4.52
CA VAL A 166 -17.83 -5.25 5.35
C VAL A 166 -16.91 -4.27 6.07
N PHE A 167 -16.34 -3.32 5.33
CA PHE A 167 -15.34 -2.37 5.82
C PHE A 167 -15.87 -0.94 5.82
N GLY A 168 -16.94 -0.63 5.08
CA GLY A 168 -17.47 0.72 4.91
C GLY A 168 -16.97 1.40 3.64
N ARG A 169 -17.09 2.73 3.61
CA ARG A 169 -16.75 3.59 2.45
C ARG A 169 -15.36 4.19 2.61
N VAL A 170 -14.51 4.07 1.59
CA VAL A 170 -13.25 4.81 1.54
C VAL A 170 -13.52 6.27 1.17
N LEU A 171 -13.03 7.19 1.98
CA LEU A 171 -13.15 8.64 1.75
C LEU A 171 -11.91 9.17 1.03
N SER A 172 -12.09 10.18 0.18
CA SER A 172 -10.96 10.83 -0.47
C SER A 172 -10.10 11.61 0.54
N PRO A 173 -8.76 11.47 0.49
CA PRO A 173 -7.84 12.32 1.25
C PRO A 173 -7.99 13.82 0.97
N HIS A 174 -8.51 14.19 -0.20
CA HIS A 174 -8.70 15.59 -0.60
C HIS A 174 -10.01 16.20 -0.09
N GLY A 175 -10.89 15.39 0.49
CA GLY A 175 -12.16 15.86 1.02
C GLY A 175 -13.09 14.71 1.37
N ARG A 176 -13.67 14.74 2.58
CA ARG A 176 -14.56 13.67 3.09
C ARG A 176 -15.87 13.55 2.32
N SER A 177 -16.25 14.57 1.54
CA SER A 177 -17.42 14.56 0.66
C SER A 177 -17.11 14.06 -0.76
N LEU A 178 -15.84 13.78 -1.07
CA LEU A 178 -15.39 13.32 -2.39
C LEU A 178 -15.12 11.81 -2.38
N THR A 179 -15.35 11.18 -3.52
CA THR A 179 -14.98 9.77 -3.71
C THR A 179 -13.47 9.61 -3.85
N ALA A 180 -12.91 8.55 -3.28
CA ALA A 180 -11.53 8.15 -3.54
C ALA A 180 -11.36 7.49 -4.92
N GLY A 181 -12.45 7.27 -5.67
CA GLY A 181 -12.47 6.53 -6.93
C GLY A 181 -12.37 5.02 -6.70
N GLY A 182 -12.75 4.22 -7.70
CA GLY A 182 -12.84 2.77 -7.54
C GLY A 182 -12.41 2.00 -8.79
N SER A 183 -12.13 0.71 -8.68
CA SER A 183 -12.31 -0.13 -7.48
C SER A 183 -11.08 -0.23 -6.57
N SER A 184 -9.98 0.47 -6.88
CA SER A 184 -8.76 0.48 -6.06
C SER A 184 -8.64 1.73 -5.19
N GLY A 185 -9.76 2.27 -4.70
CA GLY A 185 -9.77 3.50 -3.90
C GLY A 185 -8.99 3.42 -2.61
N GLY A 186 -9.01 2.27 -1.93
CA GLY A 186 -8.18 2.05 -0.73
C GLY A 186 -6.68 2.13 -1.01
N GLU A 187 -6.22 1.61 -2.15
CA GLU A 187 -4.81 1.69 -2.57
C GLU A 187 -4.37 3.15 -2.67
N GLU A 188 -5.13 3.98 -3.39
CA GLU A 188 -4.72 5.35 -3.69
C GLU A 188 -4.98 6.32 -2.54
N ALA A 189 -6.03 6.09 -1.75
CA ALA A 189 -6.25 6.84 -0.51
C ALA A 189 -5.09 6.64 0.47
N LEU A 190 -4.55 5.41 0.58
CA LEU A 190 -3.42 5.12 1.45
C LEU A 190 -2.13 5.79 0.96
N VAL A 191 -1.89 5.81 -0.36
CA VAL A 191 -0.76 6.52 -0.99
C VAL A 191 -0.82 8.00 -0.73
N ALA A 192 -1.97 8.62 -1.00
CA ALA A 192 -2.14 10.05 -0.85
C ALA A 192 -2.05 10.49 0.62
N MET A 193 -2.41 9.61 1.55
CA MET A 193 -2.15 9.80 2.98
C MET A 193 -0.71 9.51 3.39
N ARG A 194 0.20 9.22 2.45
CA ARG A 194 1.61 8.89 2.67
C ARG A 194 1.83 7.61 3.49
N GLY A 195 0.80 6.78 3.59
CA GLY A 195 0.84 5.52 4.32
C GLY A 195 1.49 4.39 3.53
N SER A 196 1.93 4.63 2.30
CA SER A 196 2.57 3.65 1.42
C SER A 196 3.23 4.33 0.20
N THR A 197 4.32 3.77 -0.33
CA THR A 197 5.00 4.29 -1.53
C THR A 197 4.71 3.51 -2.80
N LEU A 198 4.40 2.21 -2.67
CA LEU A 198 4.18 1.29 -3.78
C LEU A 198 3.11 0.25 -3.42
N GLY A 199 2.25 -0.08 -4.37
CA GLY A 199 1.12 -0.99 -4.18
C GLY A 199 0.69 -1.64 -5.47
N VAL A 200 -0.22 -2.60 -5.35
CA VAL A 200 -0.66 -3.45 -6.46
C VAL A 200 -2.18 -3.55 -6.48
N GLY A 201 -2.78 -3.10 -7.58
CA GLY A 201 -4.22 -3.15 -7.83
C GLY A 201 -4.64 -3.85 -9.13
N THR A 202 -5.94 -3.88 -9.39
CA THR A 202 -6.56 -4.40 -10.64
C THR A 202 -7.30 -3.29 -11.40
N ASP A 203 -7.15 -3.27 -12.74
CA ASP A 203 -7.73 -2.26 -13.63
C ASP A 203 -8.27 -2.95 -14.88
N ILE A 204 -9.60 -3.08 -14.92
CA ILE A 204 -10.35 -3.59 -16.07
C ILE A 204 -10.93 -2.41 -16.85
N ALA A 205 -11.62 -1.50 -16.16
CA ALA A 205 -12.33 -0.36 -16.74
C ALA A 205 -11.87 1.00 -16.17
N GLY A 206 -10.58 1.11 -15.80
CA GLY A 206 -10.04 2.31 -15.16
C GLY A 206 -9.90 2.18 -13.65
N SER A 207 -10.05 0.97 -13.09
CA SER A 207 -10.10 0.76 -11.65
C SER A 207 -8.82 1.10 -10.87
N ILE A 208 -7.76 1.52 -11.56
CA ILE A 208 -6.55 2.12 -10.96
C ILE A 208 -6.35 3.54 -11.46
N ARG A 209 -6.52 3.79 -12.75
CA ARG A 209 -6.39 5.15 -13.30
C ARG A 209 -7.39 6.15 -12.71
N MET A 210 -8.63 5.72 -12.45
CA MET A 210 -9.67 6.55 -11.82
C MET A 210 -9.35 6.91 -10.37
N PRO A 211 -9.08 5.96 -9.44
CA PRO A 211 -8.72 6.34 -8.08
C PRO A 211 -7.39 7.10 -8.01
N ALA A 212 -6.44 6.85 -8.93
CA ALA A 212 -5.22 7.62 -9.04
C ALA A 212 -5.53 9.10 -9.34
N LEU A 213 -6.40 9.36 -10.33
CA LEU A 213 -6.89 10.71 -10.63
C LEU A 213 -7.60 11.34 -9.42
N CYS A 214 -8.52 10.61 -8.78
CA CYS A 214 -9.31 11.13 -7.65
C CYS A 214 -8.46 11.44 -6.40
N CYS A 215 -7.38 10.68 -6.17
CA CYS A 215 -6.53 10.82 -5.00
C CYS A 215 -5.22 11.59 -5.26
N GLY A 216 -4.97 12.09 -6.47
CA GLY A 216 -3.71 12.81 -6.79
C GLY A 216 -2.49 11.89 -6.76
N ALA A 217 -2.66 10.69 -7.31
CA ALA A 217 -1.66 9.65 -7.42
C ALA A 217 -1.42 9.28 -8.90
N PHE A 218 -0.31 8.61 -9.17
CA PHE A 218 0.00 7.98 -10.43
C PHE A 218 -0.51 6.55 -10.42
N GLY A 219 -1.21 6.14 -11.47
CA GLY A 219 -1.61 4.75 -11.70
C GLY A 219 -1.22 4.30 -13.10
N PHE A 220 -0.35 3.30 -13.21
CA PHE A 220 0.11 2.74 -14.48
C PHE A 220 -0.56 1.40 -14.91
N LYS A 221 -1.55 1.42 -15.81
CA LYS A 221 -2.10 0.18 -16.39
C LYS A 221 -1.24 -0.34 -17.57
N PRO A 222 -0.48 -1.44 -17.43
CA PRO A 222 0.30 -2.01 -18.52
C PRO A 222 -0.60 -2.52 -19.65
N THR A 223 0.03 -2.91 -20.76
CA THR A 223 -0.62 -3.60 -21.88
C THR A 223 -1.24 -4.92 -21.41
N ALA A 224 -2.34 -5.32 -22.02
CA ALA A 224 -2.98 -6.60 -21.73
C ALA A 224 -1.99 -7.77 -21.91
N CYS A 225 -2.15 -8.82 -21.09
CA CYS A 225 -1.31 -10.02 -21.09
C CYS A 225 0.19 -9.81 -20.78
N HIS A 226 0.61 -8.60 -20.42
CA HIS A 226 1.98 -8.36 -19.96
C HIS A 226 2.23 -8.91 -18.54
N ILE A 227 1.16 -8.96 -17.75
CA ILE A 227 1.16 -9.40 -16.36
C ILE A 227 -0.01 -10.35 -16.19
N SER A 228 0.29 -11.57 -15.76
CA SER A 228 -0.67 -12.64 -15.44
C SER A 228 -1.25 -12.51 -14.04
#